data_AF-W1YTQ3-F1
#
_entry.id   AF-W1YTQ3-F1
#
_cell.length_a   1.000
_cell.length_b   1.000
_cell.length_c   1.000
_cell.angle_alpha   90.00
_cell.angle_beta   90.00
_cell.angle_gamma   90.00
#
_symmetry.space_group_name_H-M   'P 1'
#
loop_
_entity.id
_entity.type
_entity.pdbx_description
1 polymer ?
#
loop_
_entity_poly.entity_id
_entity_poly.type
_entity_poly.pdbx_seq_one_letter_code
_entity_poly.pdbx_strand_id
1 'polypeptide(L)' 'MESKVVVPAQGKKITLQNGKLNVPENPIIPYIEGDGIGVDVTP' A
#
# COMPACT_ATOMS: atom_id res chain seq x y z
N MET A 1 -21.53 5.23 -3.41
CA MET A 1 -20.44 6.00 -2.79
C MET A 1 -19.19 5.70 -3.58
N GLU A 2 -18.51 6.74 -4.05
CA GLU A 2 -17.23 6.57 -4.75
C GLU A 2 -16.09 6.41 -3.74
N SER A 3 -15.06 5.66 -4.13
CA SER A 3 -13.85 5.51 -3.33
C SER A 3 -13.07 6.81 -3.31
N LYS A 4 -12.62 7.24 -2.12
CA LYS A 4 -11.65 8.34 -1.97
C LYS A 4 -10.20 7.89 -2.09
N VAL A 5 -9.96 6.59 -2.19
CA VAL A 5 -8.61 6.02 -2.30
C VAL A 5 -8.13 6.12 -3.74
N VAL A 6 -7.02 6.83 -3.95
CA VAL A 6 -6.33 6.93 -5.24
C VAL A 6 -5.20 5.91 -5.25
N VAL A 7 -5.27 4.94 -6.15
CA VAL A 7 -4.19 4.00 -6.37
C VAL A 7 -3.14 4.65 -7.27
N PRO A 8 -1.84 4.58 -6.96
CA PRO A 8 -0.79 5.13 -7.82
C PRO A 8 -0.88 4.59 -9.25
N ALA A 9 -0.62 5.46 -10.24
CA ALA A 9 -0.64 5.08 -11.66
C ALA A 9 0.49 4.09 -12.04
N GLN A 10 1.54 4.02 -11.22
CA GLN A 10 2.72 3.18 -11.43
C GLN A 10 2.87 2.21 -10.26
N GLY A 11 3.50 1.06 -10.54
CA GLY A 11 3.69 -0.02 -9.57
C GLY A 11 2.70 -1.17 -9.79
N LYS A 12 2.94 -2.28 -9.08
CA LYS A 12 2.17 -3.51 -9.20
C LYS A 12 1.80 -4.04 -7.80
N LYS A 13 0.65 -4.73 -7.72
CA LYS A 13 0.22 -5.36 -6.47
C LYS A 13 1.13 -6.54 -6.11
N ILE A 14 1.40 -6.70 -4.82
CA ILE A 14 1.91 -7.97 -4.29
C ILE A 14 0.80 -9.01 -4.42
N THR A 15 1.15 -10.23 -4.84
CA THR A 15 0.19 -11.34 -4.99
C THR A 15 0.63 -12.56 -4.18
N LEU A 16 -0.31 -13.41 -3.79
CA LEU A 16 -0.03 -14.68 -3.10
C LEU A 16 -0.34 -15.83 -4.07
N GLN A 17 0.65 -16.69 -4.34
CA GLN A 17 0.46 -17.89 -5.15
C GLN A 17 1.16 -19.07 -4.47
N ASN A 18 0.44 -20.18 -4.29
CA ASN A 18 0.96 -21.41 -3.68
C ASN A 18 1.65 -21.18 -2.32
N GLY A 19 1.07 -20.30 -1.49
CA GLY A 19 1.62 -19.96 -0.17
C GLY A 19 2.87 -19.06 -0.20
N LYS A 20 3.28 -18.56 -1.36
CA LYS A 20 4.42 -17.64 -1.51
C LYS A 20 3.98 -16.28 -2.01
N LEU A 21 4.60 -15.23 -1.46
CA LEU A 21 4.42 -13.87 -1.95
C LEU A 21 5.23 -13.67 -3.22
N ASN A 22 4.57 -13.25 -4.28
CA ASN A 22 5.19 -12.73 -5.48
C ASN A 22 5.27 -11.21 -5.35
N VAL A 23 6.46 -10.72 -5.04
CA VAL A 23 6.74 -9.30 -4.85
C VAL A 23 7.36 -8.75 -6.14
N PRO A 24 6.70 -7.82 -6.85
CA PRO A 24 7.27 -7.19 -8.05
C PRO A 24 8.37 -6.19 -7.67
N GLU A 25 9.20 -5.78 -8.63
CA GLU A 25 10.29 -4.80 -8.41
C GLU A 25 9.79 -3.42 -7.93
N ASN A 26 8.58 -3.01 -8.35
CA ASN A 26 7.94 -1.78 -7.91
C ASN A 26 6.56 -2.09 -7.28
N PRO A 27 6.51 -2.47 -6.00
CA PRO A 27 5.27 -2.85 -5.33
C PRO A 27 4.47 -1.64 -4.85
N ILE A 28 3.14 -1.73 -4.93
CA ILE A 28 2.24 -0.76 -4.29
C ILE A 28 2.10 -1.14 -2.81
N ILE A 29 2.55 -0.26 -1.92
CA ILE A 29 2.46 -0.43 -0.46
C ILE A 29 1.52 0.63 0.12
N PRO A 30 0.32 0.26 0.59
CA PRO A 30 -0.54 1.20 1.29
C PRO A 30 -0.02 1.45 2.71
N TYR A 31 -0.18 2.68 3.19
CA TYR A 31 0.01 3.02 4.59
C TYR A 31 -1.16 3.90 5.06
N ILE A 32 -1.33 3.98 6.38
CA ILE A 32 -2.30 4.85 7.04
C ILE A 32 -1.51 5.61 8.11
N GLU A 33 -1.60 6.94 8.08
CA GLU A 33 -0.91 7.82 9.03
C GLU A 33 -1.36 7.58 10.49
N GLY A 34 -2.66 7.32 10.66
CA GLY A 34 -3.28 7.16 11.98
C GLY A 34 -3.58 8.52 12.62
N ASP A 35 -3.80 8.51 13.94
CA ASP A 35 -4.13 9.70 14.73
C ASP A 35 -3.00 10.04 15.71
N GLY A 36 -3.06 11.22 16.34
CA GLY A 36 -2.12 11.63 17.40
C GLY A 36 -0.71 11.82 16.86
N ILE A 37 0.30 11.19 17.49
CA ILE A 37 1.70 11.24 17.03
C ILE A 37 1.93 10.49 15.71
N GLY A 38 0.90 9.85 15.15
CA GLY A 38 0.97 9.17 13.85
C GLY A 38 1.51 10.07 12.75
N VAL A 39 1.14 11.35 12.77
CA VAL A 39 1.65 12.40 11.86
C VAL A 39 3.14 12.70 12.05
N ASP A 40 3.68 12.47 13.25
CA ASP A 40 5.08 12.76 13.56
C ASP A 40 6.01 11.56 13.28
N VAL A 41 5.46 10.33 13.32
CA VAL A 41 6.25 9.09 13.27
C VAL A 41 6.04 8.27 12.00
N THR A 42 4.91 8.46 11.31
CA THR A 42 4.62 7.83 10.01
C THR A 42 5.17 8.72 8.90
N PRO A 43 5.70 8.16 7.78
CA PRO A 43 6.58 8.87 6.86
C PRO A 43 6.04 10.16 6.24
#